data_AF-A0A327KZ44-F1
#
_entry.id   AF-A0A327KZ44-F1
#
_cell.length_a   1.000
_cell.length_b   1.000
_cell.length_c   1.000
_cell.angle_alpha   90.00
_cell.angle_beta   90.00
_cell.angle_gamma   90.00
#
_symmetry.space_group_name_H-M   'P 1'
#
loop_
_entity.id
_entity.type
_entity.pdbx_description
1 polymer ?
#
loop_
_entity_poly.entity_id
_entity_poly.type
_entity_poly.pdbx_seq_one_letter_code
_entity_poly.pdbx_strand_id
1 'polypeptide(L)'
;MQPQKGDKGDPGAAGPAGPAGPAGPPGPPGRGIGLRFAEFMCQQAACSAACEANERLVNAFAVNPAGTFTIEDDRSVVYTPPRRGPSGKLVLVCVAP
;
A
#
# COMPACT_ATOMS: atom_id res chain seq x y z
N MET A 1 -40.94 -77.14 18.24
CA MET A 1 -40.42 -76.61 16.95
C MET A 1 -40.43 -75.10 17.05
N GLN A 2 -39.26 -74.47 16.95
CA GLN A 2 -39.05 -73.04 17.19
C GLN A 2 -39.46 -72.20 15.96
N PRO A 3 -40.03 -70.99 16.14
CA PRO A 3 -40.14 -70.03 15.07
C PRO A 3 -38.76 -69.37 14.86
N GLN A 4 -38.21 -69.48 13.66
CA GLN A 4 -36.99 -68.78 13.26
C GLN A 4 -37.34 -67.31 13.05
N LYS A 5 -36.88 -66.45 13.95
CA LYS A 5 -36.96 -65.00 13.79
C LYS A 5 -36.04 -64.62 12.64
N GLY A 6 -36.60 -64.09 11.55
CA GLY A 6 -35.83 -63.60 10.42
C GLY A 6 -34.89 -62.47 10.85
N ASP A 7 -33.65 -62.53 10.35
CA ASP A 7 -32.62 -61.55 10.66
C ASP A 7 -33.03 -60.14 10.21
N LYS A 8 -32.71 -59.15 11.05
CA LYS A 8 -32.94 -57.73 10.73
C LYS A 8 -31.96 -57.34 9.62
N GLY A 9 -32.49 -56.81 8.52
CA GLY A 9 -31.67 -56.33 7.41
C GLY A 9 -30.70 -55.22 7.82
N ASP A 10 -29.56 -55.15 7.12
CA ASP A 10 -28.50 -54.18 7.37
C ASP A 10 -28.96 -52.72 7.15
N PRO A 11 -28.35 -51.74 7.85
CA PRO A 11 -28.59 -50.33 7.59
C PRO A 11 -28.27 -49.96 6.14
N GLY A 12 -29.10 -49.08 5.56
CA GLY A 12 -28.87 -48.55 4.22
C GLY A 12 -27.59 -47.70 4.13
N ALA A 13 -27.11 -47.47 2.91
CA ALA A 13 -25.93 -46.65 2.64
C ALA A 13 -26.13 -45.19 3.09
N ALA A 14 -25.02 -44.52 3.45
CA ALA A 14 -25.03 -43.09 3.77
C ALA A 14 -25.48 -42.25 2.56
N GLY A 15 -26.24 -41.18 2.84
CA GLY A 15 -26.67 -40.24 1.81
C GLY A 15 -25.51 -39.43 1.20
N PRO A 16 -25.74 -38.76 0.06
CA PRO A 16 -24.73 -37.91 -0.57
C PRO A 16 -24.38 -36.69 0.29
N ALA A 17 -23.21 -36.11 0.05
CA ALA A 17 -22.81 -34.85 0.67
C ALA A 17 -23.79 -33.71 0.30
N GLY A 18 -24.00 -32.79 1.24
CA GLY A 18 -24.80 -31.59 1.01
C GLY A 18 -24.14 -30.61 0.03
N PRO A 19 -24.89 -29.63 -0.51
CA PRO A 19 -24.36 -28.61 -1.39
C PRO A 19 -23.37 -27.69 -0.66
N ALA A 20 -22.52 -27.00 -1.44
CA ALA A 20 -21.63 -25.97 -0.90
C ALA A 20 -22.44 -24.83 -0.25
N GLY A 21 -21.86 -24.23 0.81
CA GLY A 21 -22.43 -23.05 1.44
C GLY A 21 -22.35 -21.79 0.57
N PRO A 22 -23.10 -20.73 0.91
CA PRO A 22 -23.05 -19.46 0.19
C PRO A 22 -21.69 -18.78 0.32
N ALA A 23 -21.39 -17.85 -0.59
CA ALA A 23 -20.21 -17.00 -0.50
C ALA A 23 -20.25 -16.15 0.79
N GLY A 24 -19.07 -15.87 1.35
CA GLY A 24 -18.92 -14.96 2.48
C GLY A 24 -19.20 -13.49 2.10
N PRO A 25 -19.41 -12.61 3.09
CA PRO A 25 -19.63 -11.18 2.85
C PRO A 25 -18.37 -10.52 2.27
N PRO A 26 -18.51 -9.38 1.56
CA PRO A 26 -17.37 -8.55 1.17
C PRO A 26 -16.51 -8.14 2.37
N GLY A 27 -15.20 -7.98 2.14
CA GLY A 27 -14.29 -7.44 3.14
C GLY A 27 -14.55 -5.95 3.43
N PRO A 28 -13.99 -5.40 4.53
CA PRO A 28 -14.14 -3.99 4.86
C PRO A 28 -13.46 -3.10 3.81
N PRO A 29 -13.91 -1.84 3.64
CA PRO A 29 -13.21 -0.87 2.81
C PRO A 29 -11.75 -0.68 3.25
N GLY A 30 -10.85 -0.50 2.29
CA GLY A 30 -9.46 -0.13 2.59
C GLY A 30 -9.38 1.27 3.21
N ARG A 31 -8.49 1.46 4.21
CA ARG A 31 -8.15 2.80 4.71
C ARG A 31 -7.20 3.45 3.72
N GLY A 32 -7.64 4.50 3.02
CA GLY A 32 -6.78 5.24 2.11
C GLY A 32 -5.79 6.12 2.88
N ILE A 33 -4.50 5.89 2.70
CA ILE A 33 -3.46 6.88 3.01
C ILE A 33 -3.30 7.80 1.79
N GLY A 34 -3.52 9.09 1.96
CA GLY A 34 -3.40 10.06 0.88
C GLY A 34 -1.93 10.35 0.59
N LEU A 35 -1.47 10.01 -0.62
CA LEU A 35 -0.16 10.44 -1.12
C LEU A 35 -0.32 11.76 -1.89
N ARG A 36 0.48 12.75 -1.53
CA ARG A 36 0.56 14.05 -2.21
C ARG A 36 1.92 14.20 -2.88
N PHE A 37 1.92 14.75 -4.08
CA PHE A 37 3.14 15.14 -4.79
C PHE A 37 3.34 16.65 -4.65
N ALA A 38 4.43 17.06 -4.03
CA ALA A 38 4.82 18.46 -3.89
C ALA A 38 5.95 18.78 -4.88
N GLU A 39 5.68 19.66 -5.85
CA GLU A 39 6.64 20.05 -6.88
C GLU A 39 7.34 21.37 -6.52
N PHE A 40 8.66 21.40 -6.69
CA PHE A 40 9.51 22.54 -6.39
C PHE A 40 10.49 22.79 -7.53
N MET A 41 10.99 24.03 -7.60
CA MET A 41 12.08 24.43 -8.50
C MET A 41 13.28 24.87 -7.68
N CYS A 42 14.45 24.32 -7.99
CA CYS A 42 15.72 24.72 -7.40
C CYS A 42 16.54 25.55 -8.39
N GLN A 43 16.95 26.75 -8.00
CA GLN A 43 17.79 27.63 -8.84
C GLN A 43 19.19 27.87 -8.24
N GLN A 44 19.45 27.33 -7.06
CA GLN A 44 20.68 27.54 -6.30
C GLN A 44 21.58 26.31 -6.33
N ALA A 45 22.74 26.41 -5.69
CA ALA A 45 23.66 25.28 -5.53
C ALA A 45 23.12 24.19 -4.58
N ALA A 46 22.18 24.53 -3.70
CA ALA A 46 21.43 23.60 -2.85
C ALA A 46 20.08 24.25 -2.49
N CYS A 47 19.02 23.45 -2.39
CA CYS A 47 17.68 23.91 -2.05
C CYS A 47 17.02 22.99 -1.03
N SER A 48 16.44 23.58 0.01
CA SER A 48 15.58 22.87 0.97
C SER A 48 14.16 22.77 0.41
N ALA A 49 13.57 21.58 0.45
CA ALA A 49 12.16 21.34 0.14
C ALA A 49 11.52 20.52 1.26
N ALA A 50 10.26 20.76 1.57
CA ALA A 50 9.57 20.09 2.65
C ALA A 50 8.11 19.77 2.29
N CYS A 51 7.60 18.68 2.87
CA CYS A 51 6.18 18.37 2.95
C CYS A 51 5.44 19.38 3.87
N GLU A 52 4.10 19.35 3.85
CA GLU A 52 3.30 20.18 4.75
C GLU A 52 3.53 19.79 6.22
N ALA A 53 3.16 20.68 7.14
CA ALA A 53 3.38 20.47 8.58
C ALA A 53 2.70 19.20 9.15
N ASN A 54 1.64 18.71 8.49
CA ASN A 54 0.89 17.52 8.88
C ASN A 54 1.19 16.31 7.98
N GLU A 55 2.31 16.31 7.26
CA GLU A 55 2.67 15.23 6.35
C GLU A 55 4.07 14.69 6.65
N ARG A 56 4.28 13.44 6.27
CA ARG A 56 5.56 12.76 6.38
C ARG A 56 6.16 12.53 4.99
N LEU A 57 7.46 12.68 4.87
CA LEU A 57 8.19 12.39 3.65
C LEU A 57 8.25 10.88 3.41
N VAL A 58 7.77 10.43 2.24
CA VAL A 58 7.86 9.04 1.78
C VAL A 58 9.02 8.87 0.81
N ASN A 59 9.18 9.81 -0.12
CA ASN A 59 10.22 9.76 -1.14
C ASN A 59 10.51 11.17 -1.70
N ALA A 60 11.67 11.35 -2.30
CA ALA A 60 12.00 12.56 -3.06
C ALA A 60 12.79 12.19 -4.32
N PHE A 61 12.50 12.84 -5.44
CA PHE A 61 13.25 12.66 -6.68
C PHE A 61 13.31 13.95 -7.49
N ALA A 62 14.35 14.08 -8.31
CA ALA A 62 14.51 15.18 -9.24
C ALA A 62 14.59 14.65 -10.66
N VAL A 63 13.83 15.27 -11.56
CA VAL A 63 13.89 15.00 -12.99
C VAL A 63 14.71 16.13 -13.63
N ASN A 64 15.89 15.76 -14.13
CA ASN A 64 16.79 16.59 -14.93
C ASN A 64 17.20 17.95 -14.30
N PRO A 65 18.44 18.10 -13.79
CA PRO A 65 19.42 17.05 -13.58
C PRO A 65 19.02 16.15 -12.41
N ALA A 66 19.43 14.89 -12.43
CA ALA A 66 19.48 14.10 -11.20
C ALA A 66 20.58 14.70 -10.30
N GLY A 67 20.33 14.79 -9.00
CA GLY A 67 21.27 15.32 -8.02
C GLY A 67 21.24 14.51 -6.74
N THR A 68 21.92 15.01 -5.71
CA THR A 68 21.95 14.34 -4.41
C THR A 68 20.85 14.86 -3.50
N PHE A 69 20.33 13.96 -2.67
CA PHE A 69 19.29 14.24 -1.69
C PHE A 69 19.84 13.92 -0.30
N THR A 70 19.74 14.89 0.61
CA THR A 70 20.05 14.70 2.02
C THR A 70 18.75 14.91 2.80
N ILE A 71 18.34 13.91 3.58
CA ILE A 71 17.15 14.04 4.44
C ILE A 71 17.58 14.79 5.71
N GLU A 72 16.92 15.91 6.01
CA GLU A 72 17.23 16.72 7.21
C GLU A 72 16.34 16.32 8.39
N ASP A 73 15.05 16.10 8.12
CA ASP A 73 14.06 15.64 9.10
C ASP A 73 13.00 14.73 8.44
N ASP A 74 11.93 14.41 9.16
CA ASP A 74 10.87 13.50 8.70
C ASP A 74 9.95 14.09 7.62
N ARG A 75 10.13 15.36 7.25
CA ARG A 75 9.33 16.07 6.26
C ARG A 75 10.16 16.79 5.19
N SER A 76 11.47 16.96 5.38
CA SER A 76 12.29 17.84 4.57
C SER A 76 13.58 17.20 4.06
N VAL A 77 13.98 17.67 2.87
CA VAL A 77 15.19 17.26 2.18
C VAL A 77 15.93 18.48 1.66
N VAL A 78 17.25 18.37 1.60
CA VAL A 78 18.11 19.24 0.81
C VAL A 78 18.47 18.53 -0.48
N TYR A 79 18.09 19.16 -1.59
CA TYR A 79 18.47 18.76 -2.93
C TYR A 79 19.69 19.57 -3.39
N THR A 80 20.75 18.88 -3.80
CA THR A 80 21.96 19.48 -4.36
C THR A 80 22.12 19.06 -5.82
N PRO A 81 21.90 19.97 -6.79
CA PRO A 81 22.09 19.66 -8.20
C PRO A 81 23.58 19.48 -8.55
N PRO A 82 23.93 18.62 -9.53
CA PRO A 82 25.32 18.38 -9.93
C PRO A 82 25.93 19.57 -10.67
N ARG A 83 25.10 20.45 -11.23
CA ARG A 83 25.50 21.70 -11.89
C ARG A 83 24.59 22.82 -11.44
N ARG A 84 25.15 24.01 -11.22
CA ARG A 84 24.37 25.21 -10.91
C ARG A 84 23.49 25.56 -12.11
N GLY A 85 22.21 25.78 -11.84
CA GLY A 85 21.21 26.08 -12.85
C GLY A 85 19.82 25.68 -12.38
N PRO A 86 18.77 26.02 -13.14
CA PRO A 86 17.41 25.61 -12.82
C PRO A 86 17.30 24.08 -12.89
N SER A 87 16.85 23.45 -11.82
CA SER A 87 16.37 22.07 -11.86
C SER A 87 15.05 22.02 -12.61
N GLY A 88 14.83 20.99 -13.41
CA GLY A 88 13.57 20.77 -14.12
C GLY A 88 12.40 20.62 -13.16
N LYS A 89 12.34 19.51 -12.43
CA LYS A 89 11.32 19.26 -11.40
C LYS A 89 11.90 18.54 -10.20
N LEU A 90 11.83 19.15 -9.03
CA LEU A 90 12.05 18.49 -7.75
C LEU A 90 10.69 18.07 -7.19
N VAL A 91 10.51 16.79 -6.88
CA VAL A 91 9.24 16.23 -6.41
C VAL A 91 9.43 15.54 -5.07
N LEU A 92 8.66 15.95 -4.08
CA LEU A 92 8.50 15.23 -2.82
C LEU A 92 7.20 14.44 -2.84
N VAL A 93 7.25 13.19 -2.41
CA VAL A 93 6.09 12.34 -2.16
C VAL A 93 5.83 12.37 -0.67
N CYS A 94 4.70 12.96 -0.30
CA CYS A 94 4.30 13.20 1.08
C CYS A 94 3.08 12.35 1.41
N VAL A 95 2.96 11.90 2.66
CA VAL A 95 1.79 11.17 3.14
C VAL A 95 1.17 11.88 4.33
N ALA A 96 -0.14 12.09 4.28
CA ALA A 96 -0.90 12.50 5.45
C ALA A 96 -1.10 11.27 6.36
N PRO A 97 -0.68 11.32 7.64
CA PRO A 97 -0.88 10.25 8.61
C PRO A 97 -2.36 10.04 8.97
#